data_AF-A0A834D5J8-F1
#
_entry.id   AF-A0A834D5J8-F1
#
_cell.length_a   1.000
_cell.length_b   1.000
_cell.length_c   1.000
_cell.angle_alpha   90.00
_cell.angle_beta   90.00
_cell.angle_gamma   90.00
#
_symmetry.space_group_name_H-M   'P 1'
#
loop_
_entity.id
_entity.type
_entity.pdbx_description
1 polymer ?
#
loop_
_entity_poly.entity_id
_entity_poly.type
_entity_poly.pdbx_seq_one_letter_code
_entity_poly.pdbx_strand_id
1 'polypeptide(L)'
;MEIPTGSRTTSSSDLQKKRVGLLYDDRMCAHHTPDNDYHPENPNRIRAIWNKLQSSRIPQRCVVLDAKEAEDKYVLSVHSKKHVDLIRDISSKQFNSRRNRIASKFNSIYFNEGSSESAFLAAGSVIEVAEKVAQGELSSAFAIVRPPGHHAEHDEAMGFCLFNNVAVAASFLLNERPELGINKILIVDWDVHHGNGTQKMFWKDPRVLFFSVHRHEFGSFYPANDDGFYTMIGEGPGAGYNINVPWENGRCGDADYLAVWDHILIPVSKEFNPDIIIISAGFDAALGDPLGGCRVTPYGYSAMLKKLMSFAQGKIVLALEGGYNLDSIANSALACVEVLLEDKPIAGSSEAYPFESTWRVIQAVRHELSDFWPTLADKLPANLISQTAVSVPNILISSSDSEAEDDNGTQRLKDLEEVLQPLSKLKVDEDGQDKVATPNPWRSELSKIDIWYATFGSNMWKPRFLCYIEGGQVEGMQKPCSGSMDRTPPKEIVWKSYPYRLFFGRDSSSSWGPGGVAFLDPESKSQDKAYLCLYRITLEQFNDVLAQENVSSHDMTSPLFDLAALTSITSKEPKFLDVLPVCPLWSRGVGIEMSFTWEMRTTFQY
;
A
#
# COMPACT_ATOMS: atom_id res chain seq x y z
N MET A 1 -48.78 -56.41 21.33
CA MET A 1 -48.71 -55.92 19.95
C MET A 1 -47.78 -54.72 19.96
N GLU A 2 -46.55 -54.98 19.52
CA GLU A 2 -45.43 -54.04 19.57
C GLU A 2 -45.59 -52.95 18.51
N ILE A 3 -45.28 -51.72 18.91
CA ILE A 3 -45.24 -50.54 18.05
C ILE A 3 -43.83 -50.51 17.41
N PRO A 4 -43.68 -50.44 16.08
CA PRO A 4 -42.37 -50.47 15.46
C PRO A 4 -41.65 -49.13 15.67
N THR A 5 -40.54 -49.17 16.41
CA THR A 5 -39.52 -48.11 16.46
C THR A 5 -38.62 -48.22 15.23
N GLY A 6 -38.92 -47.45 14.19
CA GLY A 6 -38.06 -47.30 13.01
C GLY A 6 -37.21 -46.04 13.12
N SER A 7 -36.00 -46.18 13.66
CA SER A 7 -34.92 -45.19 13.56
C SER A 7 -34.56 -45.02 12.08
N ARG A 8 -34.94 -43.89 11.46
CA ARG A 8 -34.33 -43.43 10.21
C ARG A 8 -32.96 -42.84 10.55
N THR A 9 -31.94 -43.68 10.48
CA THR A 9 -30.58 -43.22 10.22
C THR A 9 -30.59 -42.54 8.85
N THR A 10 -30.53 -41.20 8.84
CA THR A 10 -30.31 -40.42 7.63
C THR A 10 -28.90 -40.74 7.13
N SER A 11 -28.82 -41.53 6.06
CA SER A 11 -27.59 -41.82 5.35
C SER A 11 -26.99 -40.52 4.81
N SER A 12 -25.75 -40.28 5.20
CA SER A 12 -24.83 -39.27 4.67
C SER A 12 -24.53 -39.52 3.17
N SER A 13 -25.43 -39.15 2.27
CA SER A 13 -25.18 -39.32 0.82
C SER A 13 -26.02 -38.44 -0.11
N ASP A 14 -26.21 -37.16 0.21
CA ASP A 14 -26.53 -36.13 -0.80
C ASP A 14 -25.80 -34.84 -0.42
N LEU A 15 -24.48 -34.83 -0.60
CA LEU A 15 -23.75 -33.59 -0.79
C LEU A 15 -24.27 -33.01 -2.11
N GLN A 16 -25.28 -32.15 -2.03
CA GLN A 16 -25.78 -31.40 -3.17
C GLN A 16 -24.57 -30.73 -3.83
N LYS A 17 -24.23 -31.18 -5.04
CA LYS A 17 -22.99 -30.77 -5.72
C LYS A 17 -22.96 -29.25 -5.80
N LYS A 18 -21.95 -28.61 -5.18
CA LYS A 18 -21.82 -27.15 -5.15
C LYS A 18 -21.88 -26.60 -6.57
N ARG A 19 -22.82 -25.68 -6.81
CA ARG A 19 -23.00 -25.02 -8.11
C ARG A 19 -22.26 -23.70 -8.07
N VAL A 20 -21.01 -23.72 -8.50
CA VAL A 20 -20.17 -22.51 -8.59
C VAL A 20 -20.43 -21.81 -9.93
N GLY A 21 -20.79 -20.54 -9.89
CA GLY A 21 -20.94 -19.70 -11.08
C GLY A 21 -19.61 -19.08 -11.52
N LEU A 22 -19.39 -18.96 -12.83
CA LEU A 22 -18.33 -18.16 -13.41
C LEU A 22 -18.92 -17.22 -14.44
N LEU A 23 -18.52 -15.95 -14.39
CA LEU A 23 -18.92 -14.96 -15.37
C LEU A 23 -17.68 -14.28 -15.94
N TYR A 24 -17.52 -14.39 -17.25
CA TYR A 24 -16.47 -13.75 -18.04
C TYR A 24 -17.07 -13.34 -19.38
N ASP A 25 -16.74 -12.15 -19.87
CA ASP A 25 -17.14 -11.69 -21.21
C ASP A 25 -16.00 -10.87 -21.83
N ASP A 26 -15.52 -11.27 -23.01
CA ASP A 26 -14.43 -10.59 -23.71
C ASP A 26 -14.83 -9.18 -24.18
N ARG A 27 -16.13 -8.84 -24.24
CA ARG A 27 -16.56 -7.46 -24.55
C ARG A 27 -16.01 -6.44 -23.56
N MET A 28 -15.80 -6.83 -22.29
CA MET A 28 -15.14 -5.98 -21.30
C MET A 28 -13.68 -5.65 -21.68
N CYS A 29 -13.04 -6.39 -22.58
CA CYS A 29 -11.71 -6.07 -23.14
C CYS A 29 -11.72 -4.86 -24.07
N ALA A 30 -12.89 -4.35 -24.46
CA ALA A 30 -13.00 -3.15 -25.30
C ALA A 30 -12.50 -1.89 -24.58
N HIS A 31 -12.61 -1.82 -23.24
CA HIS A 31 -11.93 -0.79 -22.44
C HIS A 31 -10.43 -1.07 -22.38
N HIS A 32 -9.59 -0.28 -23.04
CA HIS A 32 -8.15 -0.49 -23.10
C HIS A 32 -7.45 0.87 -23.15
N THR A 33 -6.20 0.88 -22.70
CA THR A 33 -5.34 2.06 -22.72
C THR A 33 -5.36 2.73 -24.11
N PRO A 34 -5.65 4.04 -24.18
CA PRO A 34 -5.53 4.80 -25.42
C PRO A 34 -4.09 4.70 -25.97
N ASP A 35 -3.95 4.75 -27.30
CA ASP A 35 -2.66 4.85 -27.99
C ASP A 35 -1.69 3.65 -27.83
N ASN A 36 -2.15 2.53 -27.26
CA ASN A 36 -1.38 1.29 -27.02
C ASN A 36 -0.17 1.44 -26.08
N ASP A 37 -0.09 2.51 -25.29
CA ASP A 37 0.92 2.64 -24.24
C ASP A 37 0.70 1.61 -23.13
N TYR A 38 1.78 1.06 -22.57
CA TYR A 38 1.65 0.09 -21.49
C TYR A 38 0.95 0.70 -20.27
N HIS A 39 -0.10 0.03 -19.79
CA HIS A 39 -0.81 0.39 -18.57
C HIS A 39 -1.07 -0.90 -17.75
N PRO A 40 -0.86 -0.89 -16.42
CA PRO A 40 -1.03 -2.09 -15.60
C PRO A 40 -2.47 -2.61 -15.63
N GLU A 41 -3.48 -1.72 -15.59
CA GLU A 41 -4.87 -2.11 -15.88
C GLU A 41 -5.07 -2.22 -17.39
N ASN A 42 -5.16 -3.45 -17.90
CA ASN A 42 -5.34 -3.74 -19.31
C ASN A 42 -6.16 -5.03 -19.55
N PRO A 43 -6.68 -5.25 -20.77
CA PRO A 43 -7.52 -6.41 -21.08
C PRO A 43 -6.89 -7.79 -20.81
N ASN A 44 -5.56 -7.90 -20.81
CA ASN A 44 -4.91 -9.20 -20.62
C ASN A 44 -5.11 -9.74 -19.20
N ARG A 45 -5.49 -8.90 -18.22
CA ARG A 45 -5.78 -9.32 -16.85
C ARG A 45 -6.90 -10.36 -16.79
N ILE A 46 -8.07 -10.06 -17.36
CA ILE A 46 -9.21 -11.00 -17.36
C ILE A 46 -8.97 -12.17 -18.31
N ARG A 47 -8.26 -11.95 -19.42
CA ARG A 47 -7.88 -13.03 -20.35
C ARG A 47 -6.92 -14.03 -19.72
N ALA A 48 -5.95 -13.56 -18.94
CA ALA A 48 -5.00 -14.43 -18.23
C ALA A 48 -5.71 -15.32 -17.22
N ILE A 49 -6.64 -14.77 -16.43
CA ILE A 49 -7.49 -15.56 -15.52
C ILE A 49 -8.28 -16.58 -16.34
N TRP A 50 -9.03 -16.15 -17.36
CA TRP A 50 -9.90 -17.03 -18.12
C TRP A 50 -9.12 -18.17 -18.80
N ASN A 51 -7.99 -17.87 -19.43
CA ASN A 51 -7.12 -18.87 -20.06
C ASN A 51 -6.57 -19.88 -19.04
N LYS A 52 -6.20 -19.42 -17.83
CA LYS A 52 -5.75 -20.30 -16.75
C LYS A 52 -6.87 -21.22 -16.26
N LEU A 53 -8.09 -20.69 -16.09
CA LEU A 53 -9.25 -21.49 -15.71
C LEU A 53 -9.60 -22.52 -16.80
N GLN A 54 -9.58 -22.12 -18.08
CA GLN A 54 -9.83 -23.01 -19.21
C GLN A 54 -8.81 -24.15 -19.31
N SER A 55 -7.51 -23.83 -19.24
CA SER A 55 -6.44 -24.84 -19.27
C SER A 55 -6.49 -25.80 -18.08
N SER A 56 -7.00 -25.33 -16.93
CA SER A 56 -7.23 -26.13 -15.72
C SER A 56 -8.59 -26.86 -15.71
N ARG A 57 -9.36 -26.79 -16.82
CA ARG A 57 -10.68 -27.41 -16.99
C ARG A 57 -11.71 -27.01 -15.93
N ILE A 58 -11.58 -25.80 -15.40
CA ILE A 58 -12.49 -25.25 -14.39
C ILE A 58 -13.89 -24.94 -14.96
N PRO A 59 -14.05 -24.32 -16.15
CA PRO A 59 -15.38 -24.03 -16.69
C PRO A 59 -16.29 -25.26 -16.83
N GLN A 60 -15.74 -26.45 -17.10
CA GLN A 60 -16.49 -27.70 -17.21
C GLN A 60 -17.05 -28.19 -15.85
N ARG A 61 -16.55 -27.63 -14.75
CA ARG A 61 -16.98 -27.92 -13.38
C ARG A 61 -17.92 -26.84 -12.81
N CYS A 62 -18.11 -25.74 -13.52
CA CYS A 62 -18.88 -24.56 -13.09
C CYS A 62 -20.11 -24.32 -13.98
N VAL A 63 -20.99 -23.43 -13.54
CA VAL A 63 -22.04 -22.83 -14.37
C VAL A 63 -21.47 -21.55 -14.98
N VAL A 64 -21.18 -21.56 -16.28
CA VAL A 64 -20.72 -20.36 -16.99
C VAL A 64 -21.94 -19.51 -17.35
N LEU A 65 -21.88 -18.22 -17.03
CA LEU A 65 -22.95 -17.24 -17.23
C LEU A 65 -22.53 -16.20 -18.27
N ASP A 66 -23.52 -15.69 -19.00
CA ASP A 66 -23.34 -14.57 -19.92
C ASP A 66 -23.43 -13.23 -19.18
N ALA A 67 -22.60 -12.26 -19.56
CA ALA A 67 -22.67 -10.92 -19.01
C ALA A 67 -23.89 -10.15 -19.51
N LYS A 68 -24.49 -9.37 -18.62
CA LYS A 68 -25.56 -8.41 -18.94
C LYS A 68 -25.14 -7.03 -18.49
N GLU A 69 -25.57 -6.01 -19.24
CA GLU A 69 -25.40 -4.63 -18.81
C GLU A 69 -26.31 -4.34 -17.60
N ALA A 70 -25.78 -3.61 -16.62
CA ALA A 70 -26.60 -3.10 -15.53
C ALA A 70 -27.65 -2.12 -16.07
N GLU A 71 -28.88 -2.20 -15.57
CA GLU A 71 -29.84 -1.13 -15.80
C GLU A 71 -29.41 0.14 -15.04
N ASP A 72 -29.61 1.30 -15.67
CA ASP A 72 -29.32 2.62 -15.10
C ASP A 72 -29.78 2.80 -13.66
N LYS A 73 -31.01 2.36 -13.35
CA LYS A 73 -31.61 2.54 -12.03
C LYS A 73 -30.78 1.87 -10.92
N TYR A 74 -30.12 0.75 -11.22
CA TYR A 74 -29.28 0.05 -10.26
C TYR A 74 -27.96 0.78 -10.05
N VAL A 75 -27.35 1.30 -11.13
CA VAL A 75 -26.13 2.11 -11.02
C VAL A 75 -26.41 3.44 -10.28
N LEU A 76 -27.55 4.07 -10.57
CA LEU A 76 -28.02 5.30 -9.91
C LEU A 76 -28.35 5.12 -8.42
N SER A 77 -28.45 3.89 -7.93
CA SER A 77 -28.69 3.63 -6.51
C SER A 77 -27.48 3.99 -5.63
N VAL A 78 -26.29 4.08 -6.22
CA VAL A 78 -25.04 4.42 -5.53
C VAL A 78 -24.24 5.54 -6.22
N HIS A 79 -24.48 5.78 -7.51
CA HIS A 79 -23.83 6.86 -8.26
C HIS A 79 -24.78 8.01 -8.56
N SER A 80 -24.24 9.23 -8.56
CA SER A 80 -24.95 10.43 -9.00
C SER A 80 -25.36 10.31 -10.46
N LYS A 81 -26.50 10.91 -10.82
CA LYS A 81 -26.96 10.96 -12.20
C LYS A 81 -25.91 11.57 -13.15
N LYS A 82 -25.20 12.61 -12.71
CA LYS A 82 -24.15 13.27 -13.50
C LYS A 82 -23.01 12.32 -13.83
N HIS A 83 -22.61 11.46 -12.88
CA HIS A 83 -21.56 10.46 -13.09
C HIS A 83 -22.02 9.37 -14.04
N VAL A 84 -23.21 8.81 -13.85
CA VAL A 84 -23.78 7.79 -14.74
C VAL A 84 -23.93 8.31 -16.17
N ASP A 85 -24.43 9.54 -16.34
CA ASP A 85 -24.54 10.17 -17.67
C ASP A 85 -23.15 10.38 -18.31
N LEU A 86 -22.15 10.81 -17.54
CA LEU A 86 -20.78 10.95 -18.03
C LEU A 86 -20.25 9.62 -18.57
N ILE A 87 -20.29 8.55 -17.78
CA ILE A 87 -19.76 7.24 -18.19
C ILE A 87 -20.54 6.66 -19.36
N ARG A 88 -21.86 6.84 -19.41
CA ARG A 88 -22.67 6.42 -20.55
C ARG A 88 -22.24 7.10 -21.85
N ASP A 89 -22.03 8.42 -21.81
CA ASP A 89 -21.78 9.22 -22.99
C ASP A 89 -20.29 9.26 -23.40
N ILE A 90 -19.36 8.91 -22.51
CA ILE A 90 -17.90 9.06 -22.73
C ILE A 90 -17.41 8.30 -23.97
N SER A 91 -18.07 7.21 -24.33
CA SER A 91 -17.74 6.38 -25.49
C SER A 91 -18.30 6.91 -26.81
N SER A 92 -19.17 7.92 -26.80
CA SER A 92 -19.74 8.48 -28.03
C SER A 92 -18.73 9.30 -28.85
N LYS A 93 -18.99 9.44 -30.16
CA LYS A 93 -18.13 10.21 -31.09
C LYS A 93 -17.97 11.68 -30.69
N GLN A 94 -18.93 12.24 -29.96
CA GLN A 94 -18.88 13.63 -29.46
C GLN A 94 -17.72 13.84 -28.49
N PHE A 95 -17.29 12.79 -27.79
CA PHE A 95 -16.25 12.86 -26.78
C PHE A 95 -14.85 12.53 -27.33
N ASN A 96 -14.71 12.03 -28.56
CA ASN A 96 -13.41 11.58 -29.13
C ASN A 96 -12.26 12.56 -28.86
N SER A 97 -12.42 13.85 -29.14
CA SER A 97 -11.37 14.87 -28.96
C SER A 97 -11.23 15.37 -27.51
N ARG A 98 -12.12 14.95 -26.60
CA ARG A 98 -12.20 15.43 -25.22
C ARG A 98 -11.92 14.34 -24.18
N ARG A 99 -11.96 13.04 -24.52
CA ARG A 99 -11.78 11.92 -23.58
C ARG A 99 -10.53 12.08 -22.74
N ASN A 100 -9.37 12.27 -23.36
CA ASN A 100 -8.09 12.41 -22.65
C ASN A 100 -8.08 13.62 -21.70
N ARG A 101 -8.67 14.75 -22.12
CA ARG A 101 -8.83 15.95 -21.27
C ARG A 101 -9.80 15.76 -20.12
N ILE A 102 -10.79 14.87 -20.27
CA ILE A 102 -11.72 14.52 -19.20
C ILE A 102 -11.03 13.56 -18.24
N ALA A 103 -10.40 12.50 -18.75
CA ALA A 103 -9.61 11.56 -17.98
C ALA A 103 -8.55 12.26 -17.11
N SER A 104 -7.85 13.26 -17.66
CA SER A 104 -6.81 14.02 -16.94
C SER A 104 -7.32 14.85 -15.74
N LYS A 105 -8.64 14.94 -15.54
CA LYS A 105 -9.24 15.59 -14.36
C LYS A 105 -9.53 14.61 -13.23
N PHE A 106 -9.50 13.32 -13.52
CA PHE A 106 -9.72 12.24 -12.57
C PHE A 106 -8.38 11.65 -12.14
N ASN A 107 -8.37 11.05 -10.96
CA ASN A 107 -7.16 10.41 -10.43
C ASN A 107 -7.02 8.99 -10.99
N SER A 108 -5.97 8.75 -11.77
CA SER A 108 -5.60 7.42 -12.27
C SER A 108 -6.71 6.75 -13.09
N ILE A 109 -7.20 7.44 -14.12
CA ILE A 109 -8.26 6.97 -15.02
C ILE A 109 -7.86 7.17 -16.48
N TYR A 110 -8.31 6.26 -17.34
CA TYR A 110 -8.31 6.43 -18.79
C TYR A 110 -9.70 6.13 -19.37
N PHE A 111 -9.99 6.63 -20.57
CA PHE A 111 -11.25 6.40 -21.27
C PHE A 111 -11.03 6.14 -22.76
N ASN A 112 -11.91 5.34 -23.35
CA ASN A 112 -11.99 5.04 -24.78
C ASN A 112 -13.43 4.69 -25.22
N GLU A 113 -13.58 4.29 -26.47
CA GLU A 113 -14.84 3.89 -27.11
C GLU A 113 -15.51 2.67 -26.44
N GLY A 114 -14.76 1.80 -25.78
CA GLY A 114 -15.29 0.61 -25.09
C GLY A 114 -15.61 0.83 -23.62
N SER A 115 -15.33 2.01 -23.07
CA SER A 115 -15.40 2.26 -21.62
C SER A 115 -16.81 2.19 -21.06
N SER A 116 -17.79 2.75 -21.78
CA SER A 116 -19.20 2.75 -21.38
C SER A 116 -19.74 1.31 -21.30
N GLU A 117 -19.69 0.57 -22.41
CA GLU A 117 -20.17 -0.83 -22.46
C GLU A 117 -19.47 -1.70 -21.41
N SER A 118 -18.14 -1.58 -21.28
CA SER A 118 -17.38 -2.39 -20.32
C SER A 118 -17.79 -2.10 -18.86
N ALA A 119 -18.03 -0.84 -18.50
CA ALA A 119 -18.45 -0.47 -17.14
C ALA A 119 -19.85 -0.99 -16.80
N PHE A 120 -20.80 -0.89 -17.73
CA PHE A 120 -22.15 -1.44 -17.53
C PHE A 120 -22.16 -2.96 -17.49
N LEU A 121 -21.37 -3.63 -18.34
CA LEU A 121 -21.19 -5.08 -18.28
C LEU A 121 -20.55 -5.52 -16.97
N ALA A 122 -19.51 -4.83 -16.48
CA ALA A 122 -18.86 -5.17 -15.22
C ALA A 122 -19.85 -5.10 -14.04
N ALA A 123 -20.58 -3.98 -13.91
CA ALA A 123 -21.57 -3.82 -12.84
C ALA A 123 -22.72 -4.85 -12.94
N GLY A 124 -23.27 -5.05 -14.15
CA GLY A 124 -24.38 -5.97 -14.36
C GLY A 124 -23.99 -7.44 -14.18
N SER A 125 -22.73 -7.78 -14.47
CA SER A 125 -22.18 -9.11 -14.19
C SER A 125 -22.12 -9.42 -12.70
N VAL A 126 -21.69 -8.46 -11.87
CA VAL A 126 -21.65 -8.64 -10.41
C VAL A 126 -23.07 -8.73 -9.85
N ILE A 127 -24.02 -7.93 -10.35
CA ILE A 127 -25.44 -8.05 -10.00
C ILE A 127 -25.98 -9.45 -10.32
N GLU A 128 -25.78 -9.95 -11.55
CA GLU A 128 -26.30 -11.25 -12.00
C GLU A 128 -25.82 -12.39 -11.12
N VAL A 129 -24.52 -12.46 -10.81
CA VAL A 129 -23.99 -13.53 -9.97
C VAL A 129 -24.45 -13.39 -8.52
N ALA A 130 -24.56 -12.17 -8.01
CA ALA A 130 -25.00 -11.91 -6.64
C ALA A 130 -26.48 -12.28 -6.44
N GLU A 131 -27.34 -11.96 -7.41
CA GLU A 131 -28.75 -12.34 -7.39
C GLU A 131 -28.90 -13.87 -7.37
N LYS A 132 -28.18 -14.58 -8.25
CA LYS A 132 -28.25 -16.05 -8.34
C LYS A 132 -27.74 -16.76 -7.09
N VAL A 133 -26.71 -16.21 -6.44
CA VAL A 133 -26.22 -16.72 -5.15
C VAL A 133 -27.21 -16.43 -4.03
N ALA A 134 -27.80 -15.22 -3.99
CA ALA A 134 -28.82 -14.85 -3.01
C ALA A 134 -30.06 -15.77 -3.09
N GLN A 135 -30.53 -16.04 -4.31
CA GLN A 135 -31.63 -16.97 -4.63
C GLN A 135 -31.32 -18.44 -4.28
N GLY A 136 -30.05 -18.80 -4.12
CA GLY A 136 -29.62 -20.19 -3.94
C GLY A 136 -29.59 -21.02 -5.22
N GLU A 137 -29.70 -20.39 -6.40
CA GLU A 137 -29.46 -21.07 -7.68
C GLU A 137 -28.00 -21.51 -7.81
N LEU A 138 -27.10 -20.67 -7.31
CA LEU A 138 -25.67 -20.93 -7.17
C LEU A 138 -25.30 -20.96 -5.69
N SER A 139 -24.33 -21.80 -5.33
CA SER A 139 -23.76 -21.79 -3.98
C SER A 139 -22.82 -20.61 -3.77
N SER A 140 -22.05 -20.28 -4.82
CA SER A 140 -21.07 -19.19 -4.85
C SER A 140 -20.76 -18.84 -6.30
N ALA A 141 -20.09 -17.72 -6.54
CA ALA A 141 -19.71 -17.31 -7.88
C ALA A 141 -18.45 -16.45 -7.93
N PHE A 142 -17.82 -16.38 -9.10
CA PHE A 142 -16.77 -15.41 -9.41
C PHE A 142 -17.09 -14.66 -10.71
N ALA A 143 -17.25 -13.34 -10.59
CA ALA A 143 -17.36 -12.41 -11.70
C ALA A 143 -15.96 -11.87 -12.07
N ILE A 144 -15.44 -12.32 -13.20
CA ILE A 144 -14.13 -11.95 -13.76
C ILE A 144 -14.34 -10.71 -14.63
N VAL A 145 -14.50 -9.57 -13.96
CA VAL A 145 -14.95 -8.32 -14.59
C VAL A 145 -13.84 -7.31 -14.75
N ARG A 146 -14.03 -6.39 -15.71
CA ARG A 146 -13.28 -5.13 -15.79
C ARG A 146 -14.11 -4.07 -16.53
N PRO A 147 -14.00 -2.77 -16.22
CA PRO A 147 -13.10 -2.16 -15.22
C PRO A 147 -13.41 -2.58 -13.77
N PRO A 148 -12.43 -2.46 -12.83
CA PRO A 148 -12.66 -2.65 -11.40
C PRO A 148 -13.63 -1.61 -10.84
N GLY A 149 -13.98 -1.70 -9.55
CA GLY A 149 -15.01 -0.86 -8.94
C GLY A 149 -14.73 -0.23 -7.58
N HIS A 150 -13.94 -0.84 -6.69
CA HIS A 150 -13.93 -0.46 -5.27
C HIS A 150 -13.49 1.00 -4.96
N HIS A 151 -12.79 1.67 -5.88
CA HIS A 151 -12.38 3.08 -5.73
C HIS A 151 -13.42 4.09 -6.23
N ALA A 152 -14.36 3.69 -7.11
CA ALA A 152 -15.31 4.63 -7.69
C ALA A 152 -16.25 5.17 -6.60
N GLU A 153 -16.26 6.49 -6.44
CA GLU A 153 -17.09 7.20 -5.47
C GLU A 153 -18.44 7.58 -6.09
N HIS A 154 -19.33 8.17 -5.29
CA HIS A 154 -20.67 8.54 -5.71
C HIS A 154 -20.70 9.45 -6.97
N ASP A 155 -19.74 10.35 -7.15
CA ASP A 155 -19.69 11.26 -8.30
C ASP A 155 -18.33 11.33 -9.00
N GLU A 156 -17.44 10.38 -8.74
CA GLU A 156 -16.08 10.37 -9.25
C GLU A 156 -15.59 8.98 -9.66
N ALA A 157 -15.05 8.87 -10.87
CA ALA A 157 -14.22 7.74 -11.29
C ALA A 157 -12.78 7.97 -10.80
N MET A 158 -12.17 6.96 -10.20
CA MET A 158 -10.77 7.01 -9.76
C MET A 158 -10.18 5.61 -9.62
N GLY A 159 -8.84 5.49 -9.64
CA GLY A 159 -8.15 4.22 -9.38
C GLY A 159 -8.56 3.11 -10.34
N PHE A 160 -8.64 3.44 -11.64
CA PHE A 160 -9.12 2.57 -12.71
C PHE A 160 -10.61 2.19 -12.65
N CYS A 161 -11.34 2.63 -11.62
CA CYS A 161 -12.73 2.26 -11.39
C CYS A 161 -13.69 3.28 -12.02
N LEU A 162 -14.63 2.81 -12.84
CA LEU A 162 -15.65 3.67 -13.47
C LEU A 162 -16.98 3.65 -12.70
N PHE A 163 -17.41 2.47 -12.28
CA PHE A 163 -18.54 2.27 -11.37
C PHE A 163 -18.12 1.32 -10.25
N ASN A 164 -18.67 1.54 -9.06
CA ASN A 164 -18.48 0.63 -7.94
C ASN A 164 -19.35 -0.63 -8.08
N ASN A 165 -18.81 -1.66 -8.74
CA ASN A 165 -19.51 -2.89 -9.08
C ASN A 165 -20.09 -3.60 -7.85
N VAL A 166 -19.29 -3.72 -6.78
CA VAL A 166 -19.68 -4.39 -5.52
C VAL A 166 -20.75 -3.59 -4.79
N ALA A 167 -20.62 -2.27 -4.70
CA ALA A 167 -21.62 -1.44 -4.05
C ALA A 167 -22.97 -1.43 -4.81
N VAL A 168 -22.94 -1.41 -6.15
CA VAL A 168 -24.15 -1.55 -6.98
C VAL A 168 -24.86 -2.87 -6.67
N ALA A 169 -24.13 -3.99 -6.63
CA ALA A 169 -24.71 -5.30 -6.34
C ALA A 169 -25.27 -5.41 -4.91
N ALA A 170 -24.55 -4.89 -3.91
CA ALA A 170 -25.02 -4.87 -2.53
C ALA A 170 -26.30 -4.02 -2.37
N SER A 171 -26.32 -2.82 -2.96
CA SER A 171 -27.51 -1.96 -2.97
C SER A 171 -28.70 -2.63 -3.67
N PHE A 172 -28.46 -3.27 -4.81
CA PHE A 172 -29.49 -4.03 -5.55
C PHE A 172 -30.13 -5.12 -4.68
N LEU A 173 -29.32 -5.94 -4.00
CA LEU A 173 -29.85 -7.02 -3.15
C LEU A 173 -30.68 -6.47 -1.97
N LEU A 174 -30.20 -5.40 -1.32
CA LEU A 174 -30.86 -4.81 -0.15
C LEU A 174 -32.16 -4.07 -0.50
N ASN A 175 -32.18 -3.36 -1.62
CA ASN A 175 -33.21 -2.36 -1.91
C ASN A 175 -34.16 -2.78 -3.03
N GLU A 176 -33.69 -3.52 -4.05
CA GLU A 176 -34.50 -3.93 -5.20
C GLU A 176 -34.99 -5.38 -5.11
N ARG A 177 -34.30 -6.24 -4.33
CA ARG A 177 -34.64 -7.66 -4.13
C ARG A 177 -34.85 -8.06 -2.66
N PRO A 178 -35.58 -7.27 -1.84
CA PRO A 178 -35.75 -7.55 -0.41
C PRO A 178 -36.43 -8.91 -0.14
N GLU A 179 -37.20 -9.45 -1.09
CA GLU A 179 -37.85 -10.75 -0.98
C GLU A 179 -36.87 -11.94 -0.99
N LEU A 180 -35.61 -11.72 -1.39
CA LEU A 180 -34.54 -12.73 -1.30
C LEU A 180 -34.02 -12.92 0.13
N GLY A 181 -34.47 -12.08 1.07
CA GLY A 181 -34.14 -12.21 2.49
C GLY A 181 -32.69 -11.84 2.85
N ILE A 182 -32.00 -11.13 1.97
CA ILE A 182 -30.66 -10.59 2.24
C ILE A 182 -30.81 -9.25 2.97
N ASN A 183 -30.47 -9.22 4.26
CA ASN A 183 -30.59 -8.03 5.11
C ASN A 183 -29.25 -7.56 5.65
N LYS A 184 -28.26 -8.46 5.74
CA LYS A 184 -26.90 -8.17 6.20
C LYS A 184 -25.87 -8.67 5.20
N ILE A 185 -25.11 -7.75 4.63
CA ILE A 185 -24.06 -8.04 3.64
C ILE A 185 -22.71 -7.76 4.28
N LEU A 186 -21.81 -8.74 4.24
CA LEU A 186 -20.40 -8.51 4.56
C LEU A 186 -19.65 -8.30 3.26
N ILE A 187 -19.03 -7.13 3.10
CA ILE A 187 -18.08 -6.87 2.02
C ILE A 187 -16.67 -7.06 2.57
N VAL A 188 -15.91 -7.97 1.97
CA VAL A 188 -14.49 -8.19 2.29
C VAL A 188 -13.66 -7.69 1.11
N ASP A 189 -12.90 -6.63 1.33
CA ASP A 189 -11.95 -6.10 0.38
C ASP A 189 -10.54 -6.53 0.79
N TRP A 190 -9.95 -7.43 0.00
CA TRP A 190 -8.57 -7.89 0.18
C TRP A 190 -7.62 -7.37 -0.90
N ASP A 191 -8.12 -6.48 -1.78
CA ASP A 191 -7.27 -5.73 -2.70
C ASP A 191 -6.22 -4.97 -1.88
N VAL A 192 -5.02 -4.82 -2.42
CA VAL A 192 -3.94 -4.16 -1.69
C VAL A 192 -4.23 -2.67 -1.47
N HIS A 193 -5.12 -2.08 -2.24
CA HIS A 193 -5.55 -0.70 -2.10
C HIS A 193 -6.84 -0.60 -1.27
N HIS A 194 -6.98 0.51 -0.56
CA HIS A 194 -8.20 0.81 0.18
C HIS A 194 -9.37 1.06 -0.79
N GLY A 195 -10.45 0.26 -0.69
CA GLY A 195 -11.72 0.49 -1.37
C GLY A 195 -12.50 1.70 -0.83
N ASN A 196 -11.93 2.90 -0.94
CA ASN A 196 -12.48 4.17 -0.44
C ASN A 196 -13.90 4.45 -0.97
N GLY A 197 -14.17 4.11 -2.23
CA GLY A 197 -15.50 4.28 -2.83
C GLY A 197 -16.53 3.40 -2.15
N THR A 198 -16.21 2.13 -1.90
CA THR A 198 -17.10 1.19 -1.23
C THR A 198 -17.35 1.59 0.22
N GLN A 199 -16.30 1.99 0.96
CA GLN A 199 -16.41 2.54 2.32
C GLN A 199 -17.39 3.72 2.37
N LYS A 200 -17.20 4.71 1.49
CA LYS A 200 -18.04 5.92 1.47
C LYS A 200 -19.50 5.60 1.14
N MET A 201 -19.75 4.60 0.30
CA MET A 201 -21.09 4.22 -0.12
C MET A 201 -21.94 3.67 1.02
N PHE A 202 -21.32 2.98 1.98
CA PHE A 202 -22.00 2.35 3.11
C PHE A 202 -21.67 2.99 4.46
N TRP A 203 -21.06 4.17 4.45
CA TRP A 203 -20.53 4.87 5.63
C TRP A 203 -21.51 4.99 6.81
N LYS A 204 -22.81 5.04 6.54
CA LYS A 204 -23.89 5.17 7.53
C LYS A 204 -24.85 3.98 7.59
N ASP A 205 -24.62 2.91 6.82
CA ASP A 205 -25.57 1.80 6.67
C ASP A 205 -25.13 0.54 7.45
N PRO A 206 -25.77 0.22 8.60
CA PRO A 206 -25.41 -0.96 9.39
C PRO A 206 -25.82 -2.28 8.74
N ARG A 207 -26.58 -2.26 7.64
CA ARG A 207 -26.89 -3.48 6.88
C ARG A 207 -25.67 -3.99 6.12
N VAL A 208 -24.64 -3.15 5.93
CA VAL A 208 -23.42 -3.52 5.23
C VAL A 208 -22.24 -3.35 6.17
N LEU A 209 -21.55 -4.45 6.46
CA LEU A 209 -20.25 -4.41 7.12
C LEU A 209 -19.17 -4.38 6.05
N PHE A 210 -18.44 -3.28 5.94
CA PHE A 210 -17.27 -3.17 5.07
C PHE A 210 -16.00 -3.48 5.86
N PHE A 211 -15.23 -4.45 5.38
CA PHE A 211 -13.93 -4.80 5.92
C PHE A 211 -12.89 -4.66 4.80
N SER A 212 -11.86 -3.84 5.00
CA SER A 212 -10.76 -3.69 4.05
C SER A 212 -9.42 -3.89 4.73
N VAL A 213 -8.57 -4.71 4.15
CA VAL A 213 -7.17 -4.85 4.52
C VAL A 213 -6.31 -4.35 3.36
N HIS A 214 -5.46 -3.36 3.59
CA HIS A 214 -4.79 -2.67 2.50
C HIS A 214 -3.44 -2.09 2.94
N ARG A 215 -2.54 -1.88 1.99
CA ARG A 215 -1.31 -1.14 2.21
C ARG A 215 -1.64 0.34 2.39
N HIS A 216 -1.17 0.92 3.48
CA HIS A 216 -1.47 2.33 3.80
C HIS A 216 -0.19 3.15 3.95
N GLU A 217 0.81 2.59 4.64
CA GLU A 217 2.09 3.25 4.93
C GLU A 217 1.89 4.66 5.52
N PHE A 218 0.97 4.77 6.48
CA PHE A 218 0.59 6.04 7.13
C PHE A 218 0.10 7.11 6.13
N GLY A 219 -0.65 6.67 5.12
CA GLY A 219 -1.29 7.53 4.14
C GLY A 219 -0.38 7.89 2.96
N SER A 220 0.81 7.28 2.83
CA SER A 220 1.68 7.51 1.66
C SER A 220 1.38 6.58 0.49
N PHE A 221 0.76 5.42 0.71
CA PHE A 221 0.40 4.49 -0.36
C PHE A 221 -0.98 4.83 -0.95
N TYR A 222 -1.15 4.65 -2.26
CA TYR A 222 -2.39 5.00 -2.97
C TYR A 222 -3.63 4.39 -2.28
N PRO A 223 -4.73 5.14 -2.07
CA PRO A 223 -5.06 6.47 -2.58
C PRO A 223 -4.41 7.67 -1.86
N ALA A 224 -3.46 7.41 -0.97
CA ALA A 224 -2.59 8.38 -0.31
C ALA A 224 -3.34 9.44 0.51
N ASN A 225 -4.19 8.97 1.42
CA ASN A 225 -4.96 9.80 2.36
C ASN A 225 -5.23 9.05 3.67
N ASP A 226 -5.90 9.72 4.60
CA ASP A 226 -6.22 9.18 5.93
C ASP A 226 -7.53 8.37 5.96
N ASP A 227 -8.31 8.32 4.87
CA ASP A 227 -9.63 7.64 4.85
C ASP A 227 -9.51 6.13 5.04
N GLY A 228 -8.34 5.55 4.75
CA GLY A 228 -8.01 4.14 4.99
C GLY A 228 -7.52 3.84 6.41
N PHE A 229 -7.41 4.82 7.30
CA PHE A 229 -6.89 4.56 8.65
C PHE A 229 -7.89 3.80 9.53
N TYR A 230 -7.41 3.09 10.56
CA TYR A 230 -8.25 2.21 11.40
C TYR A 230 -9.28 2.97 12.24
N THR A 231 -9.12 4.28 12.43
CA THR A 231 -10.08 5.15 13.15
C THR A 231 -11.30 5.51 12.30
N MET A 232 -11.30 5.18 11.01
CA MET A 232 -12.40 5.44 10.10
C MET A 232 -13.45 4.33 10.21
N ILE A 233 -14.30 4.43 11.24
CA ILE A 233 -15.20 3.35 11.66
C ILE A 233 -16.65 3.47 11.20
N GLY A 234 -16.98 4.42 10.32
CA GLY A 234 -18.36 4.75 9.94
C GLY A 234 -18.98 5.83 10.83
N GLU A 235 -20.22 6.21 10.53
CA GLU A 235 -20.93 7.29 11.24
C GLU A 235 -22.38 6.93 11.54
N GLY A 236 -22.89 7.41 12.67
CA GLY A 236 -24.29 7.27 13.04
C GLY A 236 -24.67 5.79 13.20
N PRO A 237 -25.76 5.32 12.57
CA PRO A 237 -26.11 3.90 12.60
C PRO A 237 -25.03 2.97 12.03
N GLY A 238 -24.18 3.45 11.12
CA GLY A 238 -23.09 2.68 10.52
C GLY A 238 -21.78 2.70 11.32
N ALA A 239 -21.72 3.40 12.46
CA ALA A 239 -20.52 3.38 13.31
C ALA A 239 -20.23 1.96 13.82
N GLY A 240 -18.99 1.51 13.66
CA GLY A 240 -18.55 0.14 13.90
C GLY A 240 -18.71 -0.81 12.71
N TYR A 241 -19.40 -0.41 11.63
CA TYR A 241 -19.65 -1.24 10.44
C TYR A 241 -18.68 -0.94 9.28
N ASN A 242 -17.68 -0.08 9.51
CA ASN A 242 -16.53 0.07 8.64
C ASN A 242 -15.26 -0.35 9.40
N ILE A 243 -14.51 -1.29 8.86
CA ILE A 243 -13.30 -1.83 9.49
C ILE A 243 -12.15 -1.73 8.50
N ASN A 244 -11.23 -0.81 8.76
CA ASN A 244 -9.99 -0.69 8.01
C ASN A 244 -8.84 -1.34 8.76
N VAL A 245 -8.02 -2.10 8.05
CA VAL A 245 -6.78 -2.71 8.52
C VAL A 245 -5.62 -2.18 7.68
N PRO A 246 -5.05 -1.03 8.05
CA PRO A 246 -4.00 -0.36 7.28
C PRO A 246 -2.63 -0.96 7.59
N TRP A 247 -1.98 -1.60 6.61
CA TRP A 247 -0.61 -2.04 6.77
C TRP A 247 0.34 -0.85 6.86
N GLU A 248 1.18 -0.86 7.89
CA GLU A 248 2.25 0.14 8.09
C GLU A 248 3.39 0.00 7.07
N ASN A 249 3.52 -1.15 6.42
CA ASN A 249 4.58 -1.45 5.49
C ASN A 249 4.10 -2.42 4.39
N GLY A 250 4.73 -2.38 3.22
CA GLY A 250 4.61 -3.46 2.25
C GLY A 250 5.14 -4.82 2.76
N ARG A 251 5.15 -5.82 1.88
CA ARG A 251 5.63 -7.20 2.09
C ARG A 251 4.79 -8.08 3.02
N CYS A 252 3.67 -7.61 3.57
CA CYS A 252 2.71 -8.44 4.29
C CYS A 252 2.33 -9.66 3.44
N GLY A 253 2.38 -10.84 4.04
CA GLY A 253 2.15 -12.12 3.36
C GLY A 253 1.06 -12.95 4.02
N ASP A 254 1.01 -14.23 3.69
CA ASP A 254 -0.05 -15.15 4.13
C ASP A 254 -0.27 -15.14 5.65
N ALA A 255 0.81 -15.12 6.44
CA ALA A 255 0.71 -15.13 7.90
C ALA A 255 0.05 -13.85 8.43
N ASP A 256 0.39 -12.69 7.86
CA ASP A 256 -0.16 -11.40 8.29
C ASP A 256 -1.66 -11.31 8.02
N TYR A 257 -2.07 -11.68 6.81
CA TYR A 257 -3.46 -11.71 6.40
C TYR A 257 -4.26 -12.72 7.22
N LEU A 258 -3.73 -13.94 7.43
CA LEU A 258 -4.42 -14.96 8.23
C LEU A 258 -4.57 -14.55 9.70
N ALA A 259 -3.59 -13.85 10.28
CA ALA A 259 -3.70 -13.31 11.64
C ALA A 259 -4.82 -12.26 11.74
N VAL A 260 -4.94 -11.36 10.76
CA VAL A 260 -6.04 -10.40 10.70
C VAL A 260 -7.39 -11.09 10.54
N TRP A 261 -7.46 -12.15 9.72
CA TRP A 261 -8.66 -12.97 9.62
C TRP A 261 -9.04 -13.53 10.99
N ASP A 262 -8.11 -14.21 11.66
CA ASP A 262 -8.38 -14.94 12.89
C ASP A 262 -8.68 -14.03 14.09
N HIS A 263 -8.13 -12.83 14.12
CA HIS A 263 -8.20 -11.93 15.27
C HIS A 263 -9.08 -10.70 15.09
N ILE A 264 -9.60 -10.44 13.88
CA ILE A 264 -10.56 -9.36 13.62
C ILE A 264 -11.73 -9.88 12.81
N LEU A 265 -11.52 -10.26 11.55
CA LEU A 265 -12.61 -10.49 10.60
C LEU A 265 -13.51 -11.67 11.01
N ILE A 266 -12.93 -12.81 11.41
CA ILE A 266 -13.68 -14.02 11.77
C ILE A 266 -14.49 -13.82 13.06
N PRO A 267 -13.94 -13.25 14.15
CA PRO A 267 -14.73 -12.87 15.32
C PRO A 267 -15.90 -11.96 14.98
N VAL A 268 -15.67 -10.87 14.22
CA VAL A 268 -16.72 -9.92 13.84
C VAL A 268 -17.75 -10.59 12.93
N SER A 269 -17.33 -11.39 11.96
CA SER A 269 -18.24 -12.09 11.03
C SER A 269 -19.18 -13.06 11.75
N LYS A 270 -18.72 -13.70 12.84
CA LYS A 270 -19.57 -14.55 13.69
C LYS A 270 -20.66 -13.74 14.37
N GLU A 271 -20.31 -12.57 14.90
CA GLU A 271 -21.26 -11.70 15.59
C GLU A 271 -22.21 -11.00 14.61
N PHE A 272 -21.68 -10.44 13.52
CA PHE A 272 -22.47 -9.82 12.46
C PHE A 272 -23.40 -10.82 11.77
N ASN A 273 -22.98 -12.09 11.61
CA ASN A 273 -23.75 -13.18 11.01
C ASN A 273 -24.38 -12.77 9.65
N PRO A 274 -23.57 -12.57 8.59
CA PRO A 274 -24.03 -12.07 7.29
C PRO A 274 -24.91 -13.09 6.56
N ASP A 275 -25.84 -12.59 5.75
CA ASP A 275 -26.70 -13.40 4.87
C ASP A 275 -26.01 -13.75 3.55
N ILE A 276 -25.05 -12.92 3.13
CA ILE A 276 -24.20 -13.10 1.94
C ILE A 276 -22.87 -12.36 2.16
N ILE A 277 -21.81 -12.88 1.55
CA ILE A 277 -20.49 -12.22 1.50
C ILE A 277 -20.17 -11.84 0.05
N ILE A 278 -19.77 -10.59 -0.18
CA ILE A 278 -19.25 -10.13 -1.46
C ILE A 278 -17.78 -9.75 -1.25
N ILE A 279 -16.89 -10.33 -2.03
CA ILE A 279 -15.44 -10.11 -1.94
C ILE A 279 -15.03 -9.20 -3.08
N SER A 280 -14.52 -8.02 -2.75
CA SER A 280 -13.73 -7.18 -3.66
C SER A 280 -12.38 -7.89 -3.85
N ALA A 281 -12.33 -8.72 -4.89
CA ALA A 281 -11.31 -9.74 -5.07
C ALA A 281 -10.14 -9.22 -5.90
N GLY A 282 -9.39 -8.27 -5.35
CA GLY A 282 -8.10 -7.81 -5.89
C GLY A 282 -6.98 -8.82 -5.64
N PHE A 283 -6.10 -9.01 -6.62
CA PHE A 283 -4.95 -9.92 -6.48
C PHE A 283 -3.60 -9.20 -6.61
N ASP A 284 -3.56 -7.90 -6.33
CA ASP A 284 -2.35 -7.08 -6.31
C ASP A 284 -1.60 -7.13 -4.98
N ALA A 285 -2.17 -7.70 -3.92
CA ALA A 285 -1.40 -8.10 -2.74
C ALA A 285 -0.53 -9.35 -3.00
N ALA A 286 -0.70 -9.99 -4.16
CA ALA A 286 0.00 -11.21 -4.51
C ALA A 286 1.51 -10.98 -4.69
N LEU A 287 2.31 -12.00 -4.39
CA LEU A 287 3.74 -12.00 -4.66
C LEU A 287 4.01 -11.71 -6.15
N GLY A 288 4.86 -10.72 -6.42
CA GLY A 288 5.28 -10.34 -7.78
C GLY A 288 4.38 -9.32 -8.47
N ASP A 289 3.33 -8.84 -7.81
CA ASP A 289 2.55 -7.71 -8.32
C ASP A 289 3.41 -6.44 -8.39
N PRO A 290 3.36 -5.67 -9.51
CA PRO A 290 4.21 -4.50 -9.69
C PRO A 290 3.78 -3.29 -8.86
N LEU A 291 2.55 -3.23 -8.34
CA LEU A 291 2.03 -2.07 -7.60
C LEU A 291 1.89 -2.35 -6.10
N GLY A 292 1.36 -3.51 -5.72
CA GLY A 292 0.98 -3.75 -4.32
C GLY A 292 2.15 -3.95 -3.35
N GLY A 293 3.21 -4.62 -3.78
CA GLY A 293 4.41 -4.83 -2.96
C GLY A 293 4.22 -5.75 -1.73
N CYS A 294 3.08 -6.43 -1.62
CA CYS A 294 2.83 -7.50 -0.64
C CYS A 294 3.30 -8.87 -1.17
N ARG A 295 3.10 -9.92 -0.38
CA ARG A 295 3.63 -11.27 -0.64
C ARG A 295 2.60 -12.37 -0.40
N VAL A 296 1.33 -12.09 -0.65
CA VAL A 296 0.28 -13.11 -0.53
C VAL A 296 0.47 -14.15 -1.63
N THR A 297 0.41 -15.43 -1.28
CA THR A 297 0.53 -16.53 -2.23
C THR A 297 -0.85 -16.99 -2.69
N PRO A 298 -0.96 -17.76 -3.79
CA PRO A 298 -2.21 -18.43 -4.15
C PRO A 298 -2.76 -19.30 -3.01
N TYR A 299 -1.88 -19.92 -2.19
CA TYR A 299 -2.29 -20.65 -1.00
C TYR A 299 -2.92 -19.70 0.04
N GLY A 300 -2.32 -18.54 0.30
CA GLY A 300 -2.86 -17.50 1.18
C GLY A 300 -4.29 -17.11 0.81
N TYR A 301 -4.53 -16.76 -0.46
CA TYR A 301 -5.88 -16.45 -0.96
C TYR A 301 -6.86 -17.62 -0.76
N SER A 302 -6.43 -18.85 -1.06
CA SER A 302 -7.23 -20.05 -0.86
C SER A 302 -7.63 -20.26 0.62
N ALA A 303 -6.70 -19.99 1.55
CA ALA A 303 -6.90 -20.15 2.98
C ALA A 303 -7.80 -19.04 3.56
N MET A 304 -7.59 -17.79 3.13
CA MET A 304 -8.46 -16.66 3.48
C MET A 304 -9.90 -16.90 3.05
N LEU A 305 -10.11 -17.30 1.79
CA LEU A 305 -11.44 -17.60 1.25
C LEU A 305 -12.08 -18.76 2.01
N LYS A 306 -11.33 -19.85 2.27
CA LYS A 306 -11.86 -21.00 2.99
C LYS A 306 -12.40 -20.65 4.38
N LYS A 307 -11.73 -19.76 5.11
CA LYS A 307 -12.20 -19.29 6.43
C LYS A 307 -13.53 -18.53 6.33
N LEU A 308 -13.79 -17.83 5.22
CA LEU A 308 -15.06 -17.13 4.98
C LEU A 308 -16.20 -18.08 4.56
N MET A 309 -15.90 -19.22 3.94
CA MET A 309 -16.91 -20.19 3.50
C MET A 309 -17.75 -20.80 4.63
N SER A 310 -17.35 -20.67 5.90
CA SER A 310 -18.16 -21.11 7.04
C SER A 310 -19.33 -20.18 7.37
N PHE A 311 -19.40 -19.00 6.76
CA PHE A 311 -20.43 -17.98 6.99
C PHE A 311 -21.42 -17.93 5.83
N ALA A 312 -22.57 -17.29 6.06
CA ALA A 312 -23.62 -17.10 5.03
C ALA A 312 -24.02 -18.40 4.30
N GLN A 313 -23.88 -19.56 4.94
CA GLN A 313 -24.10 -20.88 4.32
C GLN A 313 -23.27 -21.10 3.04
N GLY A 314 -22.13 -20.44 2.93
CA GLY A 314 -21.26 -20.48 1.75
C GLY A 314 -21.67 -19.53 0.61
N LYS A 315 -22.71 -18.71 0.77
CA LYS A 315 -23.14 -17.69 -0.20
C LYS A 315 -22.06 -16.61 -0.33
N ILE A 316 -21.15 -16.84 -1.27
CA ILE A 316 -19.99 -16.00 -1.53
C ILE A 316 -19.95 -15.60 -3.00
N VAL A 317 -19.75 -14.31 -3.24
CA VAL A 317 -19.52 -13.73 -4.57
C VAL A 317 -18.14 -13.10 -4.58
N LEU A 318 -17.26 -13.52 -5.50
CA LEU A 318 -16.03 -12.79 -5.80
C LEU A 318 -16.32 -11.85 -6.98
N ALA A 319 -15.88 -10.61 -6.89
CA ALA A 319 -15.88 -9.64 -7.99
C ALA A 319 -14.44 -9.16 -8.19
N LEU A 320 -13.89 -9.34 -9.40
CA LEU A 320 -12.50 -8.98 -9.66
C LEU A 320 -12.27 -7.47 -9.51
N GLU A 321 -11.23 -7.08 -8.75
CA GLU A 321 -10.75 -5.70 -8.61
C GLU A 321 -9.36 -5.53 -9.26
N GLY A 322 -8.31 -5.26 -8.50
CA GLY A 322 -6.91 -5.11 -8.92
C GLY A 322 -6.13 -6.41 -9.15
N GLY A 323 -4.81 -6.30 -9.28
CA GLY A 323 -3.89 -7.39 -9.66
C GLY A 323 -3.35 -7.22 -11.07
N TYR A 324 -2.06 -6.98 -11.21
CA TYR A 324 -1.44 -6.46 -12.43
C TYR A 324 -0.27 -7.32 -12.94
N ASN A 325 0.21 -8.26 -12.13
CA ASN A 325 1.01 -9.38 -12.62
C ASN A 325 0.09 -10.49 -13.15
N LEU A 326 0.18 -10.78 -14.46
CA LEU A 326 -0.71 -11.72 -15.16
C LEU A 326 -0.62 -13.16 -14.65
N ASP A 327 0.56 -13.59 -14.19
CA ASP A 327 0.71 -14.93 -13.62
C ASP A 327 0.16 -14.98 -12.20
N SER A 328 0.46 -13.98 -11.37
CA SER A 328 0.02 -13.93 -9.98
C SER A 328 -1.50 -13.82 -9.87
N ILE A 329 -2.15 -12.95 -10.68
CA ILE A 329 -3.60 -12.80 -10.72
C ILE A 329 -4.28 -14.10 -11.17
N ALA A 330 -3.77 -14.76 -12.21
CA ALA A 330 -4.37 -15.95 -12.77
C ALA A 330 -4.25 -17.17 -11.84
N ASN A 331 -3.09 -17.34 -11.20
CA ASN A 331 -2.87 -18.44 -10.24
C ASN A 331 -3.67 -18.23 -8.95
N SER A 332 -3.76 -16.99 -8.45
CA SER A 332 -4.55 -16.68 -7.24
C SER A 332 -6.04 -16.83 -7.48
N ALA A 333 -6.54 -16.37 -8.64
CA ALA A 333 -7.91 -16.58 -9.08
C ALA A 333 -8.25 -18.08 -9.22
N LEU A 334 -7.38 -18.88 -9.83
CA LEU A 334 -7.56 -20.33 -9.93
C LEU A 334 -7.70 -20.96 -8.54
N ALA A 335 -6.79 -20.65 -7.62
CA ALA A 335 -6.80 -21.19 -6.26
C ALA A 335 -8.12 -20.87 -5.53
N CYS A 336 -8.64 -19.65 -5.67
CA CYS A 336 -9.94 -19.28 -5.13
C CYS A 336 -11.09 -20.11 -5.72
N VAL A 337 -11.15 -20.29 -7.04
CA VAL A 337 -12.22 -21.07 -7.68
C VAL A 337 -12.14 -22.55 -7.31
N GLU A 338 -10.94 -23.11 -7.16
CA GLU A 338 -10.75 -24.47 -6.65
C GLU A 338 -11.32 -24.63 -5.23
N VAL A 339 -11.10 -23.65 -4.35
CA VAL A 339 -11.69 -23.65 -3.00
C VAL A 339 -13.22 -23.59 -3.04
N LEU A 340 -13.81 -22.78 -3.93
CA LEU A 340 -15.28 -22.73 -4.08
C LEU A 340 -15.85 -24.09 -4.51
N LEU A 341 -15.14 -24.81 -5.39
CA LEU A 341 -15.55 -26.12 -5.90
C LEU A 341 -15.34 -27.26 -4.91
N GLU A 342 -14.24 -27.24 -4.16
CA GLU A 342 -13.75 -28.39 -3.39
C GLU A 342 -13.89 -28.22 -1.88
N ASP A 343 -14.23 -27.00 -1.44
CA ASP A 343 -14.38 -26.62 -0.04
C ASP A 343 -13.13 -26.84 0.82
N LYS A 344 -11.96 -26.78 0.18
CA LYS A 344 -10.65 -27.02 0.78
C LYS A 344 -9.64 -26.03 0.21
N PRO A 345 -8.71 -25.50 1.03
CA PRO A 345 -7.57 -24.76 0.52
C PRO A 345 -6.74 -25.65 -0.42
N ILE A 346 -6.02 -25.03 -1.35
CA ILE A 346 -5.05 -25.76 -2.15
C ILE A 346 -3.92 -26.28 -1.25
N ALA A 347 -3.21 -27.30 -1.70
CA ALA A 347 -2.07 -27.81 -0.95
C ALA A 347 -0.98 -26.73 -0.82
N GLY A 348 -0.58 -26.44 0.42
CA GLY A 348 0.43 -25.45 0.76
C GLY A 348 0.51 -25.27 2.27
N SER A 349 1.51 -24.53 2.71
CA SER A 349 1.68 -24.13 4.10
C SER A 349 2.36 -22.77 4.15
N SER A 350 2.07 -22.01 5.21
CA SER A 350 2.86 -20.84 5.59
C SER A 350 3.61 -21.21 6.86
N GLU A 351 4.93 -21.28 6.79
CA GLU A 351 5.80 -21.42 7.97
C GLU A 351 6.24 -20.06 8.53
N ALA A 352 5.67 -18.97 8.00
CA ALA A 352 5.97 -17.62 8.41
C ALA A 352 5.12 -17.20 9.62
N TYR A 353 5.68 -16.29 10.40
CA TYR A 353 4.98 -15.59 11.47
C TYR A 353 4.58 -14.18 11.00
N PRO A 354 3.50 -13.58 11.55
CA PRO A 354 3.16 -12.19 11.26
C PRO A 354 4.26 -11.23 11.68
N PHE A 355 4.32 -10.06 11.03
CA PHE A 355 5.17 -8.97 11.47
C PHE A 355 4.73 -8.39 12.82
N GLU A 356 5.67 -7.76 13.53
CA GLU A 356 5.33 -6.98 14.73
C GLU A 356 4.37 -5.82 14.40
N SER A 357 4.56 -5.15 13.26
CA SER A 357 3.64 -4.11 12.78
C SER A 357 2.22 -4.65 12.56
N THR A 358 2.09 -5.88 12.02
CA THR A 358 0.79 -6.54 11.88
C THR A 358 0.07 -6.68 13.22
N TRP A 359 0.77 -7.13 14.26
CA TRP A 359 0.16 -7.22 15.59
C TRP A 359 -0.18 -5.86 16.19
N ARG A 360 0.64 -4.82 15.97
CA ARG A 360 0.33 -3.44 16.40
C ARG A 360 -0.96 -2.93 15.73
N VAL A 361 -1.11 -3.14 14.42
CA VAL A 361 -2.34 -2.79 13.69
C VAL A 361 -3.53 -3.59 14.22
N ILE A 362 -3.40 -4.91 14.42
CA ILE A 362 -4.47 -5.74 14.98
C ILE A 362 -4.94 -5.21 16.34
N GLN A 363 -4.00 -4.85 17.22
CA GLN A 363 -4.33 -4.31 18.53
C GLN A 363 -5.02 -2.95 18.43
N ALA A 364 -4.57 -2.07 17.54
CA ALA A 364 -5.16 -0.75 17.33
C ALA A 364 -6.60 -0.87 16.82
N VAL A 365 -6.83 -1.70 15.80
CA VAL A 365 -8.17 -1.96 15.24
C VAL A 365 -9.11 -2.57 16.29
N ARG A 366 -8.64 -3.58 17.05
CA ARG A 366 -9.43 -4.20 18.12
C ARG A 366 -9.80 -3.20 19.21
N HIS A 367 -8.88 -2.33 19.59
CA HIS A 367 -9.12 -1.31 20.60
C HIS A 367 -10.21 -0.33 20.14
N GLU A 368 -10.06 0.22 18.94
CA GLU A 368 -10.99 1.19 18.36
C GLU A 368 -12.41 0.62 18.24
N LEU A 369 -12.53 -0.65 17.88
CA LEU A 369 -13.81 -1.31 17.60
C LEU A 369 -14.41 -2.06 18.79
N SER A 370 -13.73 -2.11 19.93
CA SER A 370 -14.16 -2.93 21.09
C SER A 370 -15.51 -2.51 21.68
N ASP A 371 -15.87 -1.23 21.58
CA ASP A 371 -17.17 -0.71 22.04
C ASP A 371 -18.34 -1.16 21.13
N PHE A 372 -18.05 -1.50 19.87
CA PHE A 372 -19.04 -1.92 18.87
C PHE A 372 -19.11 -3.45 18.73
N TRP A 373 -17.99 -4.12 18.95
CA TRP A 373 -17.83 -5.57 18.82
C TRP A 373 -17.20 -6.14 20.09
N PRO A 374 -18.00 -6.55 21.09
CA PRO A 374 -17.51 -7.09 22.36
C PRO A 374 -16.52 -8.26 22.19
N THR A 375 -16.63 -9.04 21.11
CA THR A 375 -15.68 -10.11 20.74
C THR A 375 -14.22 -9.61 20.53
N LEU A 376 -14.05 -8.30 20.30
CA LEU A 376 -12.74 -7.65 20.13
C LEU A 376 -12.18 -7.04 21.44
N ALA A 377 -12.99 -6.93 22.49
CA ALA A 377 -12.61 -6.26 23.73
C ALA A 377 -11.50 -6.97 24.52
N ASP A 378 -11.44 -8.30 24.43
CA ASP A 378 -10.42 -9.08 25.13
C ASP A 378 -9.01 -8.79 24.59
N LYS A 379 -8.05 -8.62 25.50
CA LYS A 379 -6.65 -8.47 25.12
C LYS A 379 -6.10 -9.78 24.57
N LEU A 380 -5.41 -9.69 23.44
CA LEU A 380 -4.68 -10.83 22.89
C LEU A 380 -3.54 -11.24 23.84
N PRO A 381 -3.31 -12.55 24.06
CA PRO A 381 -2.23 -13.02 24.94
C PRO A 381 -0.84 -12.57 24.47
N ALA A 382 0.02 -12.11 25.40
CA ALA A 382 1.35 -11.60 25.05
C ALA A 382 2.25 -12.65 24.36
N ASN A 383 2.09 -13.94 24.72
CA ASN A 383 2.82 -15.06 24.13
C ASN A 383 2.43 -15.33 22.66
N LEU A 384 1.22 -14.94 22.24
CA LEU A 384 0.80 -15.01 20.84
C LEU A 384 1.49 -13.91 20.04
N ILE A 385 1.50 -12.69 20.58
CA ILE A 385 2.06 -11.50 19.96
C ILE A 385 3.58 -11.59 19.86
N SER A 386 4.26 -12.28 20.78
CA SER A 386 5.71 -12.49 20.73
C SER A 386 6.17 -13.46 19.64
N GLN A 387 5.26 -14.18 18.97
CA GLN A 387 5.58 -15.03 17.82
C GLN A 387 5.58 -14.19 16.55
N THR A 388 6.64 -13.42 16.37
CA THR A 388 6.83 -12.55 15.20
C THR A 388 7.82 -13.16 14.22
N ALA A 389 7.73 -12.75 12.96
CA ALA A 389 8.78 -13.05 11.99
C ALA A 389 10.13 -12.58 12.54
N VAL A 390 11.10 -13.49 12.60
CA VAL A 390 12.49 -13.14 12.95
C VAL A 390 12.93 -12.05 11.96
N SER A 391 13.46 -10.95 12.48
CA SER A 391 14.18 -9.96 11.68
C SER A 391 15.33 -10.67 10.99
N VAL A 392 15.12 -11.08 9.74
CA VAL A 392 16.16 -11.77 8.97
C VAL A 392 17.34 -10.81 8.85
N PRO A 393 18.55 -11.17 9.35
CA PRO A 393 19.75 -10.41 9.07
C PRO A 393 19.98 -10.41 7.56
N ASN A 394 20.35 -9.26 6.98
CA ASN A 394 20.71 -9.07 5.56
C ASN A 394 21.20 -10.37 4.88
N ILE A 395 20.29 -11.05 4.17
CA ILE A 395 20.70 -12.06 3.20
C ILE A 395 21.27 -11.28 2.03
N LEU A 396 22.60 -11.29 1.95
CA LEU A 396 23.37 -10.98 0.76
C LEU A 396 22.70 -11.64 -0.44
N ILE A 397 22.13 -10.83 -1.32
CA ILE A 397 21.86 -11.22 -2.70
C ILE A 397 23.24 -11.25 -3.37
N SER A 398 23.94 -12.38 -3.23
CA SER A 398 25.02 -12.75 -4.12
C SER A 398 24.37 -13.44 -5.31
N SER A 399 24.34 -12.72 -6.43
CA SER A 399 24.08 -13.30 -7.74
C SER A 399 25.22 -14.28 -8.06
N SER A 400 24.88 -15.56 -8.16
CA SER A 400 25.72 -16.57 -8.81
C SER A 400 25.51 -16.46 -10.31
N ASP A 401 26.58 -16.17 -11.05
CA ASP A 401 26.94 -16.91 -12.25
C ASP A 401 28.46 -16.80 -12.55
N SER A 402 29.06 -17.99 -12.65
CA SER A 402 30.28 -18.41 -13.36
C SER A 402 31.70 -17.99 -12.91
N GLU A 403 32.40 -19.00 -12.37
CA GLU A 403 33.73 -19.54 -12.70
C GLU A 403 35.02 -18.69 -12.52
N ALA A 404 35.84 -19.10 -11.55
CA ALA A 404 37.19 -19.64 -11.80
C ALA A 404 37.78 -20.28 -10.52
N GLU A 405 38.59 -21.31 -10.75
CA GLU A 405 39.26 -22.17 -9.80
C GLU A 405 40.30 -21.44 -8.92
N ASP A 406 40.43 -21.92 -7.68
CA ASP A 406 41.66 -22.47 -7.07
C ASP A 406 41.88 -22.10 -5.60
N ASP A 407 41.79 -23.16 -4.81
CA ASP A 407 42.65 -23.61 -3.73
C ASP A 407 42.95 -22.75 -2.48
N ASN A 408 42.79 -23.51 -1.40
CA ASN A 408 43.49 -23.50 -0.14
C ASN A 408 42.88 -22.74 1.05
N GLY A 409 42.35 -23.55 1.96
CA GLY A 409 41.79 -23.13 3.22
C GLY A 409 42.83 -22.86 4.30
N THR A 410 42.27 -22.61 5.48
CA THR A 410 42.91 -22.62 6.80
C THR A 410 43.67 -21.34 7.16
N GLN A 411 42.97 -20.38 7.77
CA GLN A 411 43.27 -20.00 9.16
C GLN A 411 42.11 -19.18 9.74
N ARG A 412 41.35 -19.82 10.63
CA ARG A 412 40.49 -19.16 11.61
C ARG A 412 41.32 -18.29 12.56
N LEU A 413 40.77 -17.13 12.90
CA LEU A 413 40.69 -16.57 14.25
C LEU A 413 41.96 -16.68 15.11
N LYS A 414 42.86 -15.73 14.91
CA LYS A 414 43.83 -15.16 15.87
C LYS A 414 44.17 -13.78 15.29
N ASP A 415 43.97 -12.63 15.90
CA ASP A 415 43.71 -12.25 17.28
C ASP A 415 42.89 -10.95 17.25
N LEU A 416 41.79 -10.93 18.00
CA LEU A 416 41.23 -9.71 18.55
C LEU A 416 42.04 -9.36 19.80
N GLU A 417 42.24 -8.06 20.02
CA GLU A 417 42.88 -7.44 21.20
C GLU A 417 44.41 -7.29 21.15
N GLU A 418 44.89 -6.32 20.38
CA GLU A 418 45.88 -5.36 20.92
C GLU A 418 45.46 -3.92 20.63
N VAL A 419 44.78 -3.43 21.66
CA VAL A 419 44.38 -2.07 22.04
C VAL A 419 45.40 -0.98 21.66
N LEU A 420 44.91 0.00 20.89
CA LEU A 420 45.12 1.46 21.01
C LEU A 420 46.50 1.98 21.47
N GLN A 421 47.26 2.52 20.48
CA GLN A 421 47.98 3.83 20.47
C GLN A 421 49.10 4.08 21.52
N PRO A 422 50.19 4.83 21.18
CA PRO A 422 50.07 6.13 20.52
C PRO A 422 51.09 6.52 19.44
N LEU A 423 50.55 7.34 18.54
CA LEU A 423 51.23 8.39 17.77
C LEU A 423 52.36 9.07 18.55
N SER A 424 53.61 8.76 18.21
CA SER A 424 54.69 9.73 18.31
C SER A 424 55.81 9.37 17.34
N LYS A 425 56.25 10.38 16.58
CA LYS A 425 57.37 10.38 15.62
C LYS A 425 57.01 9.92 14.21
N LEU A 426 56.62 10.88 13.39
CA LEU A 426 57.17 10.98 12.04
C LEU A 426 57.41 12.47 11.75
N LYS A 427 58.68 12.76 11.49
CA LYS A 427 59.18 14.07 11.08
C LYS A 427 58.84 14.30 9.62
N VAL A 428 58.63 15.58 9.31
CA VAL A 428 58.59 16.16 7.97
C VAL A 428 59.93 15.90 7.27
N ASP A 429 59.87 15.45 6.03
CA ASP A 429 60.85 15.78 4.99
C ASP A 429 60.08 16.04 3.69
N GLU A 430 60.39 17.18 3.07
CA GLU A 430 59.87 17.67 1.80
C GLU A 430 60.61 17.05 0.60
N ASP A 431 59.94 17.15 -0.56
CA ASP A 431 60.40 17.08 -1.94
C ASP A 431 60.31 15.76 -2.73
N GLY A 432 59.48 15.85 -3.78
CA GLY A 432 59.34 14.89 -4.88
C GLY A 432 58.02 15.08 -5.62
N GLN A 433 58.04 15.91 -6.66
CA GLN A 433 56.89 16.21 -7.52
C GLN A 433 56.31 14.96 -8.19
N ASP A 434 55.04 14.66 -7.91
CA ASP A 434 54.09 14.13 -8.87
C ASP A 434 52.71 14.74 -8.57
N LYS A 435 52.09 15.37 -9.56
CA LYS A 435 50.77 16.01 -9.43
C LYS A 435 49.69 14.95 -9.26
N VAL A 436 49.47 14.54 -8.02
CA VAL A 436 48.20 13.96 -7.57
C VAL A 436 47.39 15.10 -6.95
N ALA A 437 46.17 15.29 -7.43
CA ALA A 437 45.25 16.28 -6.89
C ALA A 437 45.12 16.07 -5.37
N THR A 438 45.47 17.08 -4.59
CA THR A 438 45.27 17.12 -3.15
C THR A 438 43.77 16.91 -2.84
N PRO A 439 43.41 16.04 -1.87
CA PRO A 439 42.03 15.93 -1.43
C PRO A 439 41.62 17.28 -0.83
N ASN A 440 40.45 17.80 -1.20
CA ASN A 440 39.90 19.04 -0.64
C ASN A 440 39.99 19.02 0.90
N PRO A 441 40.85 19.85 1.54
CA PRO A 441 41.23 19.68 2.95
C PRO A 441 40.03 19.75 3.89
N TRP A 442 39.01 20.53 3.53
CA TRP A 442 37.78 20.67 4.30
C TRP A 442 37.00 19.36 4.45
N ARG A 443 37.04 18.45 3.46
CA ARG A 443 36.27 17.18 3.52
C ARG A 443 36.76 16.29 4.67
N SER A 444 38.07 16.20 4.86
CA SER A 444 38.69 15.43 5.95
C SER A 444 38.41 16.02 7.34
N GLU A 445 38.20 17.33 7.42
CA GLU A 445 37.85 18.00 8.67
C GLU A 445 36.36 17.82 8.99
N LEU A 446 35.48 18.03 8.01
CA LEU A 446 34.03 17.94 8.20
C LEU A 446 33.52 16.50 8.31
N SER A 447 34.22 15.49 7.79
CA SER A 447 33.85 14.07 7.93
C SER A 447 33.95 13.56 9.37
N LYS A 448 34.66 14.28 10.25
CA LYS A 448 34.81 13.95 11.68
C LYS A 448 33.66 14.48 12.54
N ILE A 449 32.75 15.26 11.96
CA ILE A 449 31.68 15.95 12.67
C ILE A 449 30.37 15.30 12.30
N ASP A 450 29.69 14.71 13.28
CA ASP A 450 28.35 14.16 13.10
C ASP A 450 27.29 15.24 13.35
N ILE A 451 26.29 15.27 12.47
CA ILE A 451 25.12 16.12 12.59
C ILE A 451 23.84 15.30 12.46
N TRP A 452 22.75 15.83 13.02
CA TRP A 452 21.41 15.33 12.77
C TRP A 452 20.78 16.12 11.62
N TYR A 453 20.62 15.48 10.47
CA TYR A 453 19.91 16.05 9.33
C TYR A 453 18.43 15.67 9.41
N ALA A 454 17.58 16.65 9.71
CA ALA A 454 16.14 16.48 9.78
C ALA A 454 15.51 16.60 8.38
N THR A 455 14.80 15.55 7.96
CA THR A 455 14.11 15.50 6.67
C THR A 455 12.60 15.59 6.82
N PHE A 456 11.97 16.10 5.76
CA PHE A 456 10.53 16.20 5.59
C PHE A 456 10.16 15.75 4.17
N GLY A 457 8.87 15.47 3.95
CA GLY A 457 8.38 15.02 2.65
C GLY A 457 9.08 13.74 2.16
N SER A 458 9.40 13.68 0.87
CA SER A 458 9.91 12.45 0.25
C SER A 458 11.26 11.96 0.79
N ASN A 459 12.10 12.82 1.38
CA ASN A 459 13.39 12.41 1.96
C ASN A 459 13.23 11.68 3.31
N MET A 460 12.02 11.68 3.89
CA MET A 460 11.69 10.82 5.02
C MET A 460 11.72 9.33 4.63
N TRP A 461 11.61 9.03 3.34
CA TRP A 461 11.76 7.68 2.79
C TRP A 461 13.25 7.34 2.60
N LYS A 462 13.75 6.43 3.45
CA LYS A 462 15.16 6.04 3.49
C LYS A 462 15.79 5.70 2.13
N PRO A 463 15.17 4.89 1.24
CA PRO A 463 15.75 4.59 -0.07
C PRO A 463 16.02 5.85 -0.91
N ARG A 464 15.12 6.84 -0.88
CA ARG A 464 15.35 8.11 -1.56
C ARG A 464 16.46 8.91 -0.92
N PHE A 465 16.49 9.00 0.41
CA PHE A 465 17.58 9.70 1.10
C PHE A 465 18.94 9.05 0.80
N LEU A 466 19.00 7.72 0.75
CA LEU A 466 20.21 6.98 0.42
C LEU A 466 20.71 7.26 -1.00
N CYS A 467 19.87 7.67 -1.96
CA CYS A 467 20.37 8.10 -3.27
C CYS A 467 21.34 9.29 -3.15
N TYR A 468 21.13 10.22 -2.21
CA TYR A 468 22.06 11.34 -2.00
C TYR A 468 23.40 10.91 -1.39
N ILE A 469 23.41 9.79 -0.66
CA ILE A 469 24.61 9.24 -0.01
C ILE A 469 25.33 8.28 -0.93
N GLU A 470 24.65 7.24 -1.41
CA GLU A 470 25.22 6.12 -2.17
C GLU A 470 25.31 6.42 -3.68
N GLY A 471 24.49 7.37 -4.16
CA GLY A 471 24.25 7.63 -5.57
C GLY A 471 23.09 6.79 -6.13
N GLY A 472 22.67 7.12 -7.35
CA GLY A 472 21.61 6.40 -8.05
C GLY A 472 20.27 7.13 -8.03
N GLN A 473 19.20 6.40 -8.32
CA GLN A 473 17.87 6.96 -8.49
C GLN A 473 16.83 5.93 -8.07
N VAL A 474 15.83 6.38 -7.31
CA VAL A 474 14.62 5.59 -7.01
C VAL A 474 13.41 6.16 -7.75
N GLU A 475 12.37 5.36 -7.85
CA GLU A 475 11.09 5.74 -8.46
C GLU A 475 10.54 7.04 -7.81
N GLY A 476 10.07 7.97 -8.64
CA GLY A 476 9.62 9.30 -8.20
C GLY A 476 10.71 10.37 -8.06
N MET A 477 11.98 10.07 -8.35
CA MET A 477 13.03 11.09 -8.50
C MET A 477 13.11 11.57 -9.95
N GLN A 478 13.15 12.90 -10.14
CA GLN A 478 13.26 13.51 -11.48
C GLN A 478 14.66 13.36 -12.09
N LYS A 479 15.69 13.24 -11.26
CA LYS A 479 17.09 13.14 -11.66
C LYS A 479 17.82 12.13 -10.75
N PRO A 480 18.82 11.41 -11.27
CA PRO A 480 19.70 10.59 -10.45
C PRO A 480 20.58 11.48 -9.56
N CYS A 481 20.86 11.00 -8.36
CA CYS A 481 21.85 11.56 -7.44
C CYS A 481 23.24 11.05 -7.79
N SER A 482 24.24 11.93 -7.72
CA SER A 482 25.65 11.56 -7.88
C SER A 482 26.17 10.74 -6.69
N GLY A 483 25.50 10.86 -5.54
CA GLY A 483 25.98 10.34 -4.27
C GLY A 483 26.98 11.28 -3.62
N SER A 484 27.24 11.03 -2.34
CA SER A 484 28.24 11.73 -1.55
C SER A 484 29.62 11.12 -1.81
N MET A 485 30.68 11.86 -1.49
CA MET A 485 32.04 11.35 -1.52
C MET A 485 32.23 10.27 -0.45
N ASP A 486 31.75 10.52 0.78
CA ASP A 486 31.54 9.48 1.78
C ASP A 486 30.18 8.80 1.58
N ARG A 487 30.21 7.57 1.06
CA ARG A 487 29.01 6.76 0.79
C ARG A 487 28.58 5.89 1.96
N THR A 488 29.18 6.06 3.14
CA THR A 488 28.76 5.30 4.32
C THR A 488 27.31 5.64 4.69
N PRO A 489 26.42 4.65 4.89
CA PRO A 489 25.05 4.93 5.25
C PRO A 489 24.94 5.71 6.57
N PRO A 490 23.81 6.40 6.83
CA PRO A 490 23.60 7.12 8.07
C PRO A 490 23.86 6.25 9.29
N LYS A 491 24.61 6.79 10.25
CA LYS A 491 25.01 6.08 11.47
C LYS A 491 23.81 5.74 12.35
N GLU A 492 22.74 6.53 12.26
CA GLU A 492 21.53 6.38 13.04
C GLU A 492 20.35 7.03 12.29
N ILE A 493 19.14 6.51 12.51
CA ILE A 493 17.90 7.05 11.93
C ILE A 493 16.84 7.10 13.02
N VAL A 494 16.25 8.26 13.26
CA VAL A 494 15.28 8.49 14.34
C VAL A 494 14.08 9.25 13.82
N TRP A 495 12.89 8.80 14.20
CA TRP A 495 11.64 9.50 13.93
C TRP A 495 11.26 10.39 15.12
N LYS A 496 10.94 11.65 14.87
CA LYS A 496 10.51 12.59 15.90
C LYS A 496 9.32 13.42 15.46
N SER A 497 8.41 13.68 16.40
CA SER A 497 7.36 14.67 16.27
C SER A 497 7.78 15.97 16.96
N TYR A 498 7.62 17.10 16.28
CA TYR A 498 7.84 18.43 16.83
C TYR A 498 6.51 19.19 16.92
N PRO A 499 6.24 19.90 18.03
CA PRO A 499 4.96 20.57 18.28
C PRO A 499 4.84 21.91 17.52
N TYR A 500 5.28 21.93 16.27
CA TYR A 500 5.29 23.12 15.42
C TYR A 500 4.80 22.74 14.03
N ARG A 501 4.08 23.67 13.40
CA ARG A 501 3.63 23.51 12.02
C ARG A 501 4.80 23.67 11.05
N LEU A 502 4.84 22.80 10.04
CA LEU A 502 5.76 22.90 8.91
C LEU A 502 5.15 23.80 7.82
N PHE A 503 5.91 24.79 7.36
CA PHE A 503 5.54 25.72 6.30
C PHE A 503 6.48 25.56 5.12
N PHE A 504 6.01 25.75 3.89
CA PHE A 504 6.85 25.72 2.70
C PHE A 504 7.01 27.13 2.13
N GLY A 505 8.25 27.58 1.98
CA GLY A 505 8.61 28.75 1.21
C GLY A 505 8.34 28.54 -0.27
N ARG A 506 7.71 29.51 -0.92
CA ARG A 506 7.40 29.47 -2.36
C ARG A 506 8.60 29.81 -3.25
N ASP A 507 9.82 29.53 -2.80
CA ASP A 507 11.00 29.68 -3.65
C ASP A 507 11.27 28.39 -4.41
N SER A 508 11.52 28.55 -5.71
CA SER A 508 11.79 27.42 -6.58
C SER A 508 13.23 26.96 -6.42
N SER A 509 13.46 25.73 -5.96
CA SER A 509 14.76 25.10 -6.20
C SER A 509 14.77 24.39 -7.56
N SER A 510 15.95 24.26 -8.15
CA SER A 510 16.12 23.60 -9.46
C SER A 510 15.74 22.12 -9.45
N SER A 511 15.70 21.51 -8.26
CA SER A 511 15.35 20.11 -8.04
C SER A 511 13.90 19.91 -7.59
N TRP A 512 13.31 20.86 -6.87
CA TRP A 512 12.02 20.67 -6.19
C TRP A 512 10.88 21.55 -6.73
N GLY A 513 11.13 22.43 -7.71
CA GLY A 513 10.08 23.32 -8.22
C GLY A 513 9.57 24.28 -7.13
N PRO A 514 8.32 24.80 -7.22
CA PRO A 514 7.84 25.94 -6.44
C PRO A 514 7.61 25.72 -4.91
N GLY A 515 8.25 24.74 -4.29
CA GLY A 515 8.09 24.41 -2.86
C GLY A 515 9.41 24.02 -2.15
N GLY A 516 10.53 24.60 -2.56
CA GLY A 516 11.87 24.04 -2.31
C GLY A 516 12.48 24.25 -0.92
N VAL A 517 11.77 24.85 0.05
CA VAL A 517 12.31 25.07 1.41
C VAL A 517 11.20 24.95 2.44
N ALA A 518 11.44 24.24 3.55
CA ALA A 518 10.48 24.14 4.64
C ALA A 518 10.98 24.82 5.93
N PHE A 519 10.03 25.35 6.70
CA PHE A 519 10.27 26.11 7.93
C PHE A 519 9.38 25.56 9.04
N LEU A 520 9.88 25.59 10.28
CA LEU A 520 9.05 25.40 11.47
C LEU A 520 8.83 26.78 12.09
N ASP A 521 7.59 27.09 12.46
CA ASP A 521 7.27 28.29 13.24
C ASP A 521 7.23 27.94 14.73
N PRO A 522 8.26 28.29 15.52
CA PRO A 522 8.30 27.99 16.95
C PRO A 522 7.33 28.85 17.78
N GLU A 523 6.80 29.95 17.21
CA GLU A 523 5.88 30.87 17.90
C GLU A 523 4.40 30.57 17.59
N SER A 524 4.15 29.69 16.61
CA SER A 524 2.82 29.21 16.25
C SER A 524 2.16 28.46 17.42
N LYS A 525 1.10 29.05 17.98
CA LYS A 525 0.18 28.37 18.92
C LYS A 525 -0.78 27.43 18.17
N SER A 526 -0.26 26.44 17.47
CA SER A 526 -1.10 25.42 16.82
C SER A 526 -1.03 24.08 17.55
N GLN A 527 -2.08 23.28 17.42
CA GLN A 527 -2.08 21.88 17.88
C GLN A 527 -1.37 20.94 16.87
N ASP A 528 -0.83 21.49 15.79
CA ASP A 528 -0.25 20.70 14.71
C ASP A 528 1.12 20.16 15.10
N LYS A 529 1.44 18.97 14.59
CA LYS A 529 2.74 18.33 14.79
C LYS A 529 3.42 18.13 13.44
N ALA A 530 4.69 18.50 13.36
CA ALA A 530 5.56 18.11 12.25
C ALA A 530 6.21 16.77 12.57
N TYR A 531 6.08 15.81 11.65
CA TYR A 531 6.76 14.52 11.72
C TYR A 531 8.01 14.58 10.85
N LEU A 532 9.17 14.31 11.45
CA LEU A 532 10.46 14.38 10.78
C LEU A 532 11.19 13.05 10.94
N CYS A 533 11.92 12.67 9.89
CA CYS A 533 12.89 11.58 9.94
C CYS A 533 14.29 12.20 10.02
N LEU A 534 15.03 11.91 11.08
CA LEU A 534 16.36 12.44 11.33
C LEU A 534 17.41 11.39 10.98
N TYR A 535 18.37 11.76 10.14
CA TYR A 535 19.52 10.93 9.77
C TYR A 535 20.77 11.48 10.44
N ARG A 536 21.54 10.62 11.11
CA ARG A 536 22.85 10.98 11.65
C ARG A 536 23.91 10.77 10.58
N ILE A 537 24.37 11.85 9.98
CA ILE A 537 25.35 11.90 8.87
C ILE A 537 26.51 12.80 9.22
N THR A 538 27.61 12.73 8.47
CA THR A 538 28.72 13.66 8.67
C THR A 538 28.40 15.04 8.05
N LEU A 539 29.06 16.08 8.54
CA LEU A 539 28.92 17.43 7.99
C LEU A 539 29.46 17.52 6.55
N GLU A 540 30.36 16.61 6.17
CA GLU A 540 30.83 16.45 4.80
C GLU A 540 29.72 15.90 3.88
N GLN A 541 29.04 14.82 4.30
CA GLN A 541 27.89 14.26 3.59
C GLN A 541 26.76 15.29 3.45
N PHE A 542 26.53 16.10 4.49
CA PHE A 542 25.53 17.16 4.45
C PHE A 542 25.80 18.19 3.34
N ASN A 543 27.06 18.55 3.11
CA ASN A 543 27.44 19.47 2.02
C ASN A 543 27.17 18.86 0.64
N ASP A 544 27.40 17.55 0.47
CA ASP A 544 27.10 16.84 -0.78
C ASP A 544 25.60 16.70 -1.03
N VAL A 545 24.80 16.46 0.03
CA VAL A 545 23.33 16.48 -0.05
C VAL A 545 22.85 17.88 -0.45
N LEU A 546 23.33 18.92 0.23
CA LEU A 546 22.93 20.31 -0.02
C LEU A 546 23.25 20.75 -1.45
N ALA A 547 24.42 20.37 -1.96
CA ALA A 547 24.82 20.64 -3.34
C ALA A 547 23.90 19.96 -4.35
N GLN A 548 23.60 18.67 -4.16
CA GLN A 548 22.71 17.90 -5.04
C GLN A 548 21.27 18.44 -5.02
N GLU A 549 20.80 18.97 -3.89
CA GLU A 549 19.44 19.49 -3.78
C GLU A 549 19.27 20.90 -4.35
N ASN A 550 20.28 21.77 -4.21
CA ASN A 550 20.09 23.21 -4.40
C ASN A 550 20.91 23.81 -5.54
N VAL A 551 21.93 23.11 -6.05
CA VAL A 551 22.92 23.71 -6.95
C VAL A 551 23.00 22.96 -8.27
N SER A 552 22.79 23.67 -9.39
CA SER A 552 22.71 23.08 -10.73
C SER A 552 24.07 22.75 -11.37
N SER A 553 25.15 23.38 -10.90
CA SER A 553 26.54 23.06 -11.25
C SER A 553 27.49 23.76 -10.29
N HIS A 554 28.32 23.02 -9.55
CA HIS A 554 29.38 23.62 -8.73
C HIS A 554 30.67 22.81 -8.72
N ASP A 555 31.75 23.56 -8.60
CA ASP A 555 33.09 23.10 -8.26
C ASP A 555 33.19 23.01 -6.73
N MET A 556 33.28 21.79 -6.18
CA MET A 556 33.27 21.53 -4.73
C MET A 556 34.62 21.84 -4.06
N THR A 557 35.30 22.91 -4.47
CA THR A 557 36.59 23.36 -3.92
C THR A 557 36.49 23.91 -2.49
N SER A 558 35.29 24.30 -2.04
CA SER A 558 34.98 24.72 -0.67
C SER A 558 33.61 24.20 -0.20
N PRO A 559 33.37 24.04 1.11
CA PRO A 559 32.06 23.64 1.62
C PRO A 559 31.01 24.75 1.43
N LEU A 560 29.77 24.36 1.18
CA LEU A 560 28.61 25.25 1.21
C LEU A 560 28.21 25.63 2.65
N PHE A 561 28.52 24.76 3.61
CA PHE A 561 28.23 24.93 5.03
C PHE A 561 29.40 24.40 5.87
N ASP A 562 30.09 25.30 6.57
CA ASP A 562 31.32 24.99 7.31
C ASP A 562 31.16 25.06 8.84
N LEU A 563 32.27 24.81 9.55
CA LEU A 563 32.35 24.89 11.00
C LEU A 563 32.03 26.28 11.56
N ALA A 564 32.38 27.36 10.85
CA ALA A 564 32.11 28.72 11.30
C ALA A 564 30.60 29.03 11.21
N ALA A 565 29.95 28.61 10.13
CA ALA A 565 28.50 28.66 9.97
C ALA A 565 27.81 27.84 11.07
N LEU A 566 28.26 26.61 11.33
CA LEU A 566 27.73 25.77 12.41
C LEU A 566 27.86 26.44 13.80
N THR A 567 29.05 26.96 14.11
CA THR A 567 29.33 27.57 15.43
C THR A 567 28.51 28.84 15.65
N SER A 568 28.28 29.62 14.59
CA SER A 568 27.47 30.85 14.66
C SER A 568 26.02 30.60 15.09
N ILE A 569 25.49 29.39 14.83
CA ILE A 569 24.16 28.95 15.26
C ILE A 569 24.17 28.65 16.76
N THR A 570 25.23 28.00 17.27
CA THR A 570 25.33 27.56 18.67
C THR A 570 25.58 28.68 19.67
N SER A 571 26.12 29.83 19.23
CA SER A 571 26.48 30.95 20.12
C SER A 571 25.35 31.95 20.40
N LYS A 572 24.17 31.80 19.79
CA LYS A 572 23.03 32.70 20.00
C LYS A 572 22.10 32.08 21.05
N GLU A 573 21.68 32.86 22.06
CA GLU A 573 20.62 32.45 22.98
C GLU A 573 19.37 32.00 22.19
N PRO A 574 18.53 31.07 22.71
CA PRO A 574 17.39 30.48 21.99
C PRO A 574 16.20 31.46 21.85
N LYS A 575 16.48 32.66 21.38
CA LYS A 575 15.52 33.70 21.02
C LYS A 575 16.03 34.38 19.76
N PHE A 576 15.28 34.19 18.67
CA PHE A 576 15.40 34.78 17.34
C PHE A 576 16.29 34.03 16.32
N LEU A 577 15.63 33.66 15.21
CA LEU A 577 16.23 33.12 13.99
C LEU A 577 16.99 34.25 13.26
N ASP A 578 18.19 33.97 12.77
CA ASP A 578 18.83 34.77 11.72
C ASP A 578 19.31 33.85 10.60
N VAL A 579 19.06 34.29 9.37
CA VAL A 579 19.41 33.67 8.09
C VAL A 579 20.89 33.85 7.80
N LEU A 580 21.57 32.80 7.32
CA LEU A 580 22.84 32.97 6.59
C LEU A 580 22.60 32.67 5.11
N PRO A 581 22.71 33.66 4.20
CA PRO A 581 22.56 33.42 2.79
C PRO A 581 23.78 32.67 2.26
N VAL A 582 23.57 31.46 1.75
CA VAL A 582 24.56 30.86 0.84
C VAL A 582 24.33 31.48 -0.54
N CYS A 583 25.14 32.52 -0.84
CA CYS A 583 25.35 33.19 -2.13
C CYS A 583 24.57 34.53 -2.38
N PRO A 584 25.23 35.66 -2.72
CA PRO A 584 24.62 37.00 -2.69
C PRO A 584 23.73 37.39 -3.89
N LEU A 585 23.43 36.48 -4.82
CA LEU A 585 22.78 36.88 -6.09
C LEU A 585 21.25 36.98 -6.02
N TRP A 586 20.62 36.58 -4.90
CA TRP A 586 19.17 36.45 -4.81
C TRP A 586 18.63 37.36 -3.71
N SER A 587 18.63 38.67 -3.96
CA SER A 587 18.01 39.66 -3.07
C SER A 587 16.74 40.23 -3.72
N ARG A 588 15.58 39.74 -3.27
CA ARG A 588 14.31 40.50 -3.11
C ARG A 588 13.19 39.58 -2.59
N GLY A 589 13.08 39.49 -1.28
CA GLY A 589 11.98 38.81 -0.59
C GLY A 589 12.45 38.34 0.79
N VAL A 590 11.85 38.85 1.85
CA VAL A 590 12.22 38.51 3.24
C VAL A 590 11.76 37.08 3.54
N GLY A 591 12.68 36.17 3.91
CA GLY A 591 12.36 34.78 4.25
C GLY A 591 13.56 34.04 4.85
N ILE A 592 13.32 33.19 5.86
CA ILE A 592 14.33 32.72 6.83
C ILE A 592 14.74 31.26 6.61
N GLU A 593 16.01 30.99 6.29
CA GLU A 593 16.58 29.64 6.14
C GLU A 593 17.04 29.07 7.50
N MET A 594 16.68 27.82 7.84
CA MET A 594 17.21 27.16 9.04
C MET A 594 17.52 25.67 8.86
N SER A 595 18.79 25.34 9.06
CA SER A 595 19.34 24.02 9.37
C SER A 595 19.42 23.86 10.90
N PHE A 596 18.81 22.80 11.45
CA PHE A 596 18.95 22.45 12.87
C PHE A 596 20.05 21.42 13.06
N THR A 597 21.03 21.70 13.92
CA THR A 597 21.92 20.71 14.53
C THR A 597 21.73 20.75 16.04
N TRP A 598 21.41 19.60 16.64
CA TRP A 598 21.41 19.41 18.10
C TRP A 598 22.62 18.55 18.47
N GLU A 599 23.56 19.11 19.23
CA GLU A 599 24.63 18.37 19.90
C GLU A 599 24.12 17.94 21.30
N MET A 600 23.91 16.63 21.52
CA MET A 600 23.58 16.08 22.83
C MET A 600 24.90 15.74 23.55
N ARG A 601 25.32 16.57 24.52
CA ARG A 601 26.33 16.17 25.51
C ARG A 601 25.62 15.60 26.74
N THR A 602 25.62 14.28 26.87
CA THR A 602 25.37 13.59 28.14
C THR A 602 26.65 13.60 28.97
N THR A 603 26.68 14.38 30.05
CA THR A 603 27.55 14.11 31.20
C THR A 603 26.65 13.98 32.42
N PHE A 604 26.42 12.72 32.82
CA PHE A 604 25.87 12.39 34.13
C PHE A 604 26.95 12.63 35.18
N GLN A 605 26.64 13.44 36.20
CA GLN A 605 27.22 13.29 37.54
C GLN A 605 26.05 13.28 38.54
N TYR A 606 25.92 12.11 39.19
CA TYR A 606 25.12 11.69 40.35
C TYR A 606 23.81 12.41 40.69
#